data_AF-A0A517MKV8-F1
#
_entry.id   AF-A0A517MKV8-F1
#
_cell.length_a   1.000
_cell.length_b   1.000
_cell.length_c   1.000
_cell.angle_alpha   90.00
_cell.angle_beta   90.00
_cell.angle_gamma   90.00
#
_symmetry.space_group_name_H-M   'P 1'
#
loop_
_entity.id
_entity.type
_entity.pdbx_description
1 polymer ?
#
loop_
_entity_poly.entity_id
_entity_poly.type
_entity_poly.pdbx_seq_one_letter_code
_entity_poly.pdbx_strand_id
1 'polypeptide(L)'
;MNHSDKPEQETESVFEEAGKEGERAFRRGWWALFALGLLAIGVIGAVSGIQLRRTQLEKTIDFFGADAVAALQSSAVLRLRFDEGSPLAEKMESHDRTIDLAGVPGVGHLRHALLDQRHYDWDTVVEKKIEEQEKQSSDSWVAIELEGTPRGYDPIHETIFWLEMNSGAVGVVGGKGSVQLNSRVAGAVKEHVLMMSNVRLNR
;
A
#
# COMPACT_ATOMS: atom_id res chain seq x y z
N MET A 1 -18.38 75.39 -65.38
CA MET A 1 -17.84 74.95 -64.09
C MET A 1 -19.00 74.90 -63.11
N ASN A 2 -19.46 73.71 -62.75
CA ASN A 2 -20.28 73.45 -61.58
C ASN A 2 -19.94 72.03 -61.12
N HIS A 3 -19.46 71.94 -59.89
CA HIS A 3 -18.97 70.73 -59.25
C HIS A 3 -20.12 69.76 -58.97
N SER A 4 -19.87 68.48 -59.23
CA SER A 4 -20.72 67.35 -58.90
C SER A 4 -20.28 66.80 -57.55
N ASP A 5 -21.02 67.13 -56.49
CA ASP A 5 -20.90 66.45 -55.20
C ASP A 5 -21.65 65.11 -55.26
N LYS A 6 -20.92 64.01 -55.20
CA LYS A 6 -21.44 62.71 -54.81
C LYS A 6 -20.93 62.41 -53.41
N PRO A 7 -21.79 62.10 -52.42
CA PRO A 7 -21.32 61.55 -51.16
C PRO A 7 -20.90 60.10 -51.36
N GLU A 8 -19.65 59.79 -50.99
CA GLU A 8 -19.15 58.43 -50.84
C GLU A 8 -19.85 57.78 -49.65
N GLN A 9 -20.46 56.61 -49.88
CA GLN A 9 -21.11 55.82 -48.84
C GLN A 9 -20.04 55.09 -48.02
N GLU A 10 -19.84 55.53 -46.79
CA GLU A 10 -19.24 54.73 -45.71
C GLU A 10 -20.20 53.60 -45.32
N THR A 11 -20.02 52.40 -45.87
CA THR A 11 -20.80 51.21 -45.47
C THR A 11 -19.95 50.01 -45.03
N GLU A 12 -18.65 50.19 -44.77
CA GLU A 12 -17.74 49.05 -44.55
C GLU A 12 -17.34 48.79 -43.09
N SER A 13 -17.72 49.63 -42.11
CA SER A 13 -17.18 49.53 -40.73
C SER A 13 -18.05 48.79 -39.71
N VAL A 14 -19.30 48.43 -40.02
CA VAL A 14 -20.22 47.86 -39.01
C VAL A 14 -20.20 46.33 -38.96
N PHE A 15 -19.78 45.64 -40.04
CA PHE A 15 -19.76 44.17 -40.06
C PHE A 15 -18.52 43.54 -39.41
N GLU A 16 -17.45 44.31 -39.18
CA GLU A 16 -16.17 43.77 -38.67
C GLU A 16 -16.13 43.62 -37.13
N GLU A 17 -16.93 44.40 -36.39
CA GLU A 17 -17.00 44.29 -34.92
C GLU A 17 -17.87 43.13 -34.43
N ALA A 18 -18.95 42.80 -35.13
CA ALA A 18 -19.86 41.71 -34.76
C ALA A 18 -19.21 40.31 -34.85
N GLY A 19 -18.25 40.11 -35.76
CA GLY A 19 -17.50 38.85 -35.87
C GLY A 19 -16.52 38.61 -34.71
N LYS A 20 -15.91 39.69 -34.18
CA LYS A 20 -14.90 39.61 -33.11
C LYS A 20 -15.49 39.30 -31.74
N GLU A 21 -16.74 39.64 -31.48
CA GLU A 21 -17.44 39.28 -30.22
C GLU A 21 -17.89 37.81 -30.19
N GLY A 22 -18.38 37.28 -31.31
CA GLY A 22 -18.77 35.87 -31.45
C GLY A 22 -17.60 34.90 -31.27
N GLU A 23 -16.42 35.21 -31.84
CA GLU A 23 -15.21 34.39 -31.67
C GLU A 23 -14.67 34.36 -30.24
N ARG A 24 -14.78 35.47 -29.48
CA ARG A 24 -14.36 35.53 -28.07
C ARG A 24 -15.28 34.70 -27.17
N ALA A 25 -16.59 34.69 -27.44
CA ALA A 25 -17.55 33.85 -26.72
C ALA A 25 -17.32 32.36 -27.02
N PHE A 26 -17.05 32.00 -28.27
CA PHE A 26 -16.78 30.61 -28.67
C PHE A 26 -15.48 30.07 -28.04
N ARG A 27 -14.40 30.87 -28.03
CA ARG A 27 -13.15 30.49 -27.35
C ARG A 27 -13.35 30.32 -25.84
N ARG A 28 -14.10 31.22 -25.18
CA ARG A 28 -14.37 31.12 -23.73
C ARG A 28 -15.24 29.90 -23.37
N GLY A 29 -16.25 29.58 -24.18
CA GLY A 29 -17.08 28.39 -24.00
C GLY A 29 -16.28 27.09 -24.17
N TRP A 30 -15.38 27.06 -25.15
CA TRP A 30 -14.52 25.89 -25.37
C TRP A 30 -13.52 25.65 -24.23
N TRP A 31 -12.91 26.72 -23.68
CA TRP A 31 -12.06 26.60 -22.49
C TRP A 31 -12.83 26.12 -21.26
N ALA A 32 -14.10 26.54 -21.08
CA ALA A 32 -14.94 26.05 -20.00
C ALA A 32 -15.27 24.56 -20.14
N LEU A 33 -15.60 24.09 -21.36
CA LEU A 33 -15.82 22.66 -21.63
C LEU A 33 -14.55 21.83 -21.45
N PHE A 34 -13.40 22.36 -21.86
CA PHE A 34 -12.11 21.69 -21.68
C PHE A 34 -11.75 21.58 -20.19
N ALA A 35 -11.93 22.66 -19.41
CA ALA A 35 -11.72 22.65 -17.97
C ALA A 35 -12.66 21.65 -17.27
N LEU A 36 -13.93 21.59 -17.67
CA LEU A 36 -14.89 20.63 -17.15
C LEU A 36 -14.50 19.18 -17.50
N GLY A 37 -14.03 18.95 -18.73
CA GLY A 37 -13.51 17.66 -19.17
C GLY A 37 -12.30 17.19 -18.37
N LEU A 38 -11.33 18.07 -18.14
CA LEU A 38 -10.17 17.75 -17.28
C LEU A 38 -10.58 17.45 -15.83
N LEU A 39 -11.54 18.20 -15.30
CA LEU A 39 -12.07 17.95 -13.96
C LEU A 39 -12.74 16.57 -13.88
N ALA A 40 -13.55 16.20 -14.86
CA ALA A 40 -14.18 14.89 -14.93
C ALA A 40 -13.15 13.76 -15.00
N ILE A 41 -12.11 13.89 -15.83
CA ILE A 41 -11.01 12.91 -15.91
C ILE A 41 -10.28 12.79 -14.57
N GLY A 42 -10.04 13.92 -13.89
CA GLY A 42 -9.41 13.93 -12.57
C GLY A 42 -10.23 13.17 -11.52
N VAL A 43 -11.55 13.37 -11.49
CA VAL A 43 -12.46 12.66 -10.57
C VAL A 43 -12.49 11.16 -10.88
N ILE A 44 -12.62 10.78 -12.14
CA ILE A 44 -12.61 9.36 -12.55
C ILE A 44 -11.28 8.70 -12.17
N GLY A 45 -10.16 9.38 -12.41
CA GLY A 45 -8.84 8.89 -12.02
C GLY A 45 -8.72 8.67 -10.51
N ALA A 46 -9.23 9.60 -9.70
CA ALA A 46 -9.23 9.47 -8.24
C ALA A 46 -10.08 8.29 -7.75
N VAL A 47 -11.29 8.13 -8.28
CA VAL A 47 -12.20 7.02 -7.91
C VAL A 47 -11.61 5.67 -8.29
N SER A 48 -11.12 5.53 -9.52
CA SER A 48 -10.49 4.30 -10.01
C SER A 48 -9.24 3.93 -9.19
N GLY A 49 -8.44 4.93 -8.80
CA GLY A 49 -7.26 4.72 -7.96
C GLY A 49 -7.59 4.17 -6.57
N ILE A 50 -8.69 4.61 -5.96
CA ILE A 50 -9.15 4.12 -4.64
C ILE A 50 -9.66 2.68 -4.76
N GLN A 51 -10.44 2.38 -5.81
CA GLN A 51 -10.97 1.02 -6.02
C GLN A 51 -9.84 0.00 -6.21
N LEU A 52 -8.84 0.30 -7.04
CA LEU A 52 -7.69 -0.59 -7.26
C LEU A 52 -6.91 -0.88 -5.97
N ARG A 53 -6.78 0.09 -5.06
CA ARG A 53 -6.13 -0.12 -3.76
C ARG A 53 -6.97 -1.00 -2.83
N ARG A 54 -8.30 -0.79 -2.80
CA ARG A 54 -9.20 -1.60 -1.99
C ARG A 54 -9.21 -3.07 -2.42
N THR A 55 -9.26 -3.32 -3.72
CA THR A 55 -9.23 -4.69 -4.26
C THR A 55 -7.93 -5.42 -3.98
N GLN A 56 -6.85 -4.75 -3.60
CA GLN A 56 -5.56 -5.36 -3.26
C GLN A 56 -5.46 -5.84 -1.81
N LEU A 57 -6.41 -5.48 -0.95
CA LEU A 57 -6.43 -5.86 0.46
C LEU A 57 -7.61 -6.76 0.84
N GLU A 58 -8.60 -6.91 -0.03
CA GLU A 58 -9.85 -7.62 0.27
C GLU A 58 -9.59 -9.07 0.74
N LYS A 59 -8.79 -9.85 0.00
CA LYS A 59 -8.46 -11.22 0.41
C LYS A 59 -7.62 -11.27 1.69
N THR A 60 -6.67 -10.35 1.83
CA THR A 60 -5.81 -10.25 3.03
C THR A 60 -6.67 -9.95 4.28
N ILE A 61 -7.62 -9.02 4.17
CA ILE A 61 -8.56 -8.65 5.24
C ILE A 61 -9.49 -9.83 5.54
N ASP A 62 -10.03 -10.49 4.53
CA ASP A 62 -10.93 -11.62 4.71
C ASP A 62 -10.26 -12.81 5.42
N PHE A 63 -8.99 -13.06 5.11
CA PHE A 63 -8.23 -14.18 5.67
C PHE A 63 -7.67 -13.87 7.07
N PHE A 64 -6.91 -12.78 7.22
CA PHE A 64 -6.23 -12.45 8.48
C PHE A 64 -7.12 -11.67 9.46
N GLY A 65 -8.19 -11.04 8.97
CA GLY A 65 -9.06 -10.16 9.76
C GLY A 65 -8.65 -8.68 9.68
N ALA A 66 -9.64 -7.80 9.87
CA ALA A 66 -9.44 -6.36 9.82
C ALA A 66 -8.45 -5.86 10.88
N ASP A 67 -8.49 -6.43 12.08
CA ASP A 67 -7.61 -6.04 13.19
C ASP A 67 -6.14 -6.33 12.87
N ALA A 68 -5.85 -7.51 12.30
CA ALA A 68 -4.50 -7.91 11.94
C ALA A 68 -3.92 -7.03 10.81
N VAL A 69 -4.77 -6.69 9.83
CA VAL A 69 -4.40 -5.76 8.75
C VAL A 69 -4.18 -4.35 9.30
N ALA A 70 -5.02 -3.89 10.23
CA ALA A 70 -4.86 -2.58 10.87
C ALA A 70 -3.55 -2.51 11.68
N ALA A 71 -3.21 -3.58 12.42
CA ALA A 71 -1.94 -3.69 13.13
C ALA A 71 -0.75 -3.61 12.16
N LEU A 72 -0.79 -4.35 11.04
CA LEU A 72 0.26 -4.29 10.01
C LEU A 72 0.40 -2.90 9.38
N GLN A 73 -0.68 -2.14 9.23
CA GLN A 73 -0.65 -0.81 8.63
C GLN A 73 -0.17 0.27 9.60
N SER A 74 -0.53 0.16 10.88
CA SER A 74 -0.47 1.31 11.80
C SER A 74 0.20 1.04 13.13
N SER A 75 0.66 -0.18 13.45
CA SER A 75 1.33 -0.42 14.74
C SER A 75 2.54 0.50 14.95
N ALA A 76 2.64 1.06 16.16
CA ALA A 76 3.75 1.90 16.56
C ALA A 76 5.03 1.08 16.78
N VAL A 77 4.88 -0.16 17.25
CA VAL A 77 5.97 -1.08 17.55
C VAL A 77 5.83 -2.32 16.67
N LEU A 78 6.97 -2.78 16.15
CA LEU A 78 7.08 -4.04 15.44
C LEU A 78 8.35 -4.75 15.92
N ARG A 79 8.18 -5.91 16.54
CA ARG A 79 9.28 -6.75 17.03
C ARG A 79 9.36 -8.04 16.23
N LEU A 80 10.57 -8.52 15.99
CA LEU A 80 10.81 -9.87 15.51
C LEU A 80 11.28 -10.72 16.67
N ARG A 81 10.62 -11.85 16.93
CA ARG A 81 11.04 -12.86 17.89
C ARG A 81 11.37 -14.15 17.16
N PHE A 82 12.57 -14.67 17.41
CA PHE A 82 13.05 -15.90 16.78
C PHE A 82 12.85 -17.08 17.72
N ASP A 83 12.47 -18.23 17.17
CA ASP A 83 12.27 -19.44 17.97
C ASP A 83 13.56 -19.95 18.64
N GLU A 84 13.42 -20.54 19.82
CA GLU A 84 14.51 -20.97 20.71
C GLU A 84 15.41 -22.05 20.11
N GLY A 85 14.91 -22.81 19.12
CA GLY A 85 15.65 -23.84 18.38
C GLY A 85 16.17 -23.41 17.01
N SER A 86 15.92 -22.16 16.60
CA SER A 86 16.30 -21.69 15.27
C SER A 86 17.81 -21.44 15.17
N PRO A 87 18.51 -21.94 14.12
CA PRO A 87 19.91 -21.57 13.85
C PRO A 87 20.14 -20.07 13.68
N LEU A 88 19.07 -19.30 13.47
CA LEU A 88 19.10 -17.84 13.43
C LEU A 88 19.15 -17.24 14.83
N ALA A 89 18.44 -17.82 15.80
CA ALA A 89 18.46 -17.37 17.19
C ALA A 89 19.84 -17.54 17.83
N GLU A 90 20.58 -18.60 17.48
CA GLU A 90 21.97 -18.81 17.94
C GLU A 90 22.95 -17.72 17.46
N LYS A 91 22.63 -17.07 16.33
CA LYS A 91 23.46 -16.00 15.76
C LYS A 91 23.11 -14.62 16.30
N MET A 92 22.10 -14.51 17.15
CA MET A 92 21.67 -13.24 17.73
C MET A 92 22.37 -12.98 19.06
N GLU A 93 22.88 -11.77 19.25
CA GLU A 93 23.46 -11.32 20.52
C GLU A 93 22.41 -10.91 21.57
N SER A 94 21.14 -10.73 21.15
CA SER A 94 20.06 -10.35 22.06
C SER A 94 19.71 -11.51 23.00
N HIS A 95 19.83 -11.29 24.31
CA HIS A 95 19.53 -12.30 25.33
C HIS A 95 18.07 -12.79 25.29
N ASP A 96 17.16 -11.98 24.78
CA ASP A 96 15.72 -12.29 24.68
C ASP A 96 15.29 -12.72 23.27
N ARG A 97 16.23 -12.88 22.32
CA ARG A 97 15.95 -13.29 20.92
C ARG A 97 14.89 -12.43 20.22
N THR A 98 14.72 -11.21 20.71
CA THR A 98 13.78 -10.20 20.23
C THR A 98 14.55 -9.02 19.64
N ILE A 99 14.12 -8.56 18.48
CA ILE A 99 14.64 -7.35 17.84
C ILE A 99 13.49 -6.40 17.63
N ASP A 100 13.55 -5.27 18.32
CA ASP A 100 12.70 -4.13 18.02
C ASP A 100 13.13 -3.50 16.70
N LEU A 101 12.23 -3.52 15.71
CA LEU A 101 12.47 -2.92 14.41
C LEU A 101 12.16 -1.42 14.38
N ALA A 102 11.82 -0.79 15.51
CA ALA A 102 11.63 0.65 15.59
C ALA A 102 12.87 1.40 15.05
N GLY A 103 12.72 2.06 13.90
CA GLY A 103 13.80 2.79 13.25
C GLY A 103 14.74 1.96 12.38
N VAL A 104 14.50 0.65 12.21
CA VAL A 104 15.27 -0.18 11.27
C VAL A 104 14.83 0.12 9.83
N PRO A 105 15.77 0.43 8.91
CA PRO A 105 15.43 0.63 7.50
C PRO A 105 14.76 -0.60 6.89
N GLY A 106 13.69 -0.38 6.12
CA GLY A 106 13.02 -1.44 5.37
C GLY A 106 11.84 -2.12 6.06
N VAL A 107 11.47 -1.74 7.29
CA VAL A 107 10.23 -2.23 7.93
C VAL A 107 8.99 -1.99 7.07
N GLY A 108 8.95 -0.88 6.33
CA GLY A 108 7.88 -0.60 5.37
C GLY A 108 7.76 -1.65 4.27
N HIS A 109 8.88 -2.23 3.81
CA HIS A 109 8.86 -3.30 2.81
C HIS A 109 8.30 -4.60 3.40
N LEU A 110 8.67 -4.94 4.64
CA LEU A 110 8.10 -6.11 5.32
C LEU A 110 6.58 -5.97 5.50
N ARG A 111 6.12 -4.80 6.01
CA ARG A 111 4.69 -4.52 6.14
C ARG A 111 3.96 -4.62 4.81
N HIS A 112 4.51 -4.01 3.75
CA HIS A 112 3.91 -4.07 2.42
C HIS A 112 3.88 -5.52 1.88
N ALA A 113 4.95 -6.28 2.09
CA ALA A 113 5.03 -7.68 1.70
C ALA A 113 3.89 -8.51 2.31
N LEU A 114 3.58 -8.26 3.58
CA LEU A 114 2.54 -8.95 4.35
C LEU A 114 1.12 -8.37 4.16
N LEU A 115 0.97 -7.24 3.47
CA LEU A 115 -0.34 -6.62 3.24
C LEU A 115 -0.90 -6.93 1.86
N ASP A 116 -0.05 -6.94 0.84
CA ASP A 116 -0.48 -7.07 -0.55
C ASP A 116 -0.95 -8.49 -0.86
N GLN A 117 -2.23 -8.64 -1.21
CA GLN A 117 -2.81 -9.95 -1.47
C GLN A 117 -2.13 -10.70 -2.63
N ARG A 118 -1.43 -10.01 -3.55
CA ARG A 118 -0.75 -10.63 -4.69
C ARG A 118 0.52 -11.38 -4.28
N HIS A 119 0.99 -11.14 -3.05
CA HIS A 119 2.18 -11.81 -2.51
C HIS A 119 1.89 -13.19 -1.97
N TYR A 120 0.63 -13.58 -1.84
CA TYR A 120 0.21 -14.88 -1.35
C TYR A 120 -0.18 -15.82 -2.49
N ASP A 121 0.13 -17.09 -2.29
CA ASP A 121 -0.42 -18.18 -3.08
C ASP A 121 -1.70 -18.68 -2.39
N TRP A 122 -2.84 -18.12 -2.80
CA TRP A 122 -4.14 -18.41 -2.17
C TRP A 122 -4.63 -19.84 -2.35
N ASP A 123 -4.01 -20.62 -3.24
CA ASP A 123 -4.34 -22.03 -3.42
C ASP A 123 -3.67 -22.92 -2.34
N THR A 124 -2.78 -22.34 -1.53
CA THR A 124 -2.06 -23.02 -0.43
C THR A 124 -2.69 -22.81 0.95
N VAL A 125 -3.91 -22.28 1.01
CA VAL A 125 -4.58 -22.03 2.29
C VAL A 125 -4.79 -23.33 3.06
N VAL A 126 -4.31 -23.36 4.30
CA VAL A 126 -4.48 -24.47 5.23
C VAL A 126 -5.26 -23.98 6.44
N GLU A 127 -6.42 -24.57 6.72
CA GLU A 127 -7.28 -24.22 7.88
C GLU A 127 -6.70 -24.64 9.25
N LYS A 128 -5.51 -25.24 9.25
CA LYS A 128 -4.79 -25.60 10.47
C LYS A 128 -4.14 -24.37 11.06
N LYS A 129 -4.39 -24.12 12.34
CA LYS A 129 -3.81 -23.02 13.11
C LYS A 129 -2.28 -22.97 12.98
N ILE A 130 -1.74 -21.78 12.78
CA ILE A 130 -0.31 -21.59 12.51
C ILE A 130 0.54 -22.03 13.71
N GLU A 131 0.04 -21.89 14.94
CA GLU A 131 0.71 -22.29 16.17
C GLU A 131 0.83 -23.81 16.30
N GLU A 132 -0.07 -24.56 15.66
CA GLU A 132 0.05 -26.03 15.60
C GLU A 132 1.06 -26.47 14.55
N GLN A 133 1.27 -25.66 13.51
CA GLN A 133 2.28 -25.91 12.47
C GLN A 133 3.67 -25.60 13.02
N GLU A 134 3.82 -24.48 13.73
CA GLU A 134 5.05 -24.06 14.39
C GLU A 134 5.54 -25.13 15.38
N LYS A 135 4.69 -25.59 16.30
CA LYS A 135 5.05 -26.62 17.29
C LYS A 135 5.39 -28.00 16.72
N GLN A 136 4.88 -28.32 15.53
CA GLN A 136 5.05 -29.65 14.93
C GLN A 136 6.17 -29.70 13.90
N SER A 137 6.65 -28.54 13.46
CA SER A 137 7.71 -28.45 12.48
C SER A 137 9.07 -28.23 13.14
N SER A 138 10.12 -28.81 12.55
CA SER A 138 11.51 -28.47 12.86
C SER A 138 12.02 -27.28 12.03
N ASP A 139 11.13 -26.61 11.30
CA ASP A 139 11.45 -25.47 10.45
C ASP A 139 11.83 -24.22 11.26
N SER A 140 12.43 -23.24 10.59
CA SER A 140 12.79 -21.97 11.23
C SER A 140 11.62 -21.00 11.18
N TRP A 141 11.12 -20.62 12.36
CA TRP A 141 10.00 -19.70 12.51
C TRP A 141 10.43 -18.35 13.10
N VAL A 142 9.71 -17.31 12.69
CA VAL A 142 9.82 -15.95 13.22
C VAL A 142 8.44 -15.43 13.57
N ALA A 143 8.28 -14.97 14.81
CA ALA A 143 7.12 -14.23 15.25
C ALA A 143 7.32 -12.74 14.97
N ILE A 144 6.31 -12.11 14.38
CA ILE A 144 6.25 -10.67 14.10
C ILE A 144 5.17 -10.10 15.01
N GLU A 145 5.59 -9.40 16.05
CA GLU A 145 4.73 -8.87 17.11
C GLU A 145 4.44 -7.40 16.81
N LEU A 146 3.16 -7.06 16.72
CA LEU A 146 2.67 -5.74 16.35
C LEU A 146 1.88 -5.15 17.52
N GLU A 147 2.37 -4.03 18.06
CA GLU A 147 1.83 -3.42 19.27
C GLU A 147 1.77 -1.90 19.15
N GLY A 148 0.94 -1.29 20.00
CA GLY A 148 0.92 0.15 20.24
C GLY A 148 0.18 0.95 19.17
N THR A 149 -0.72 1.81 19.60
CA THR A 149 -1.46 2.71 18.71
C THR A 149 -0.75 4.06 18.59
N PRO A 150 -0.40 4.53 17.38
CA PRO A 150 0.12 5.87 17.20
C PRO A 150 -0.92 6.94 17.58
N ARG A 151 -0.46 8.11 18.01
CA ARG A 151 -1.37 9.20 18.39
C ARG A 151 -2.26 9.62 17.22
N GLY A 152 -3.56 9.71 17.45
CA GLY A 152 -4.54 10.15 16.45
C GLY A 152 -5.07 9.05 15.53
N TYR A 153 -4.76 7.78 15.80
CA TYR A 153 -5.30 6.61 15.11
C TYR A 153 -6.24 5.83 16.03
N ASP A 154 -7.11 5.01 15.43
CA ASP A 154 -7.98 4.11 16.16
C ASP A 154 -7.16 3.06 16.93
N PRO A 155 -7.63 2.60 18.10
CA PRO A 155 -6.93 1.57 18.88
C PRO A 155 -6.64 0.32 18.06
N ILE A 156 -5.37 -0.09 18.05
CA ILE A 156 -4.97 -1.37 17.46
C ILE A 156 -4.91 -2.47 18.51
N HIS A 157 -5.41 -3.64 18.16
CA HIS A 157 -5.22 -4.84 18.96
C HIS A 157 -3.83 -5.43 18.69
N GLU A 158 -3.19 -5.89 19.76
CA GLU A 158 -1.93 -6.62 19.67
C GLU A 158 -2.12 -7.85 18.77
N THR A 159 -1.23 -7.98 17.78
CA THR A 159 -1.32 -9.05 16.78
C THR A 159 0.05 -9.67 16.59
N ILE A 160 0.08 -11.01 16.62
CA ILE A 160 1.30 -11.78 16.36
C ILE A 160 1.11 -12.56 15.07
N PHE A 161 2.01 -12.37 14.12
CA PHE A 161 2.11 -13.20 12.93
C PHE A 161 3.24 -14.20 13.11
N TRP A 162 3.00 -15.46 12.74
CA TRP A 162 4.06 -16.44 12.57
C TRP A 162 4.42 -16.55 11.09
N LEU A 163 5.72 -16.49 10.81
CA LEU A 163 6.29 -16.66 9.48
C LEU A 163 7.28 -17.82 9.50
N GLU A 164 7.05 -18.81 8.64
CA GLU A 164 8.00 -19.88 8.38
C GLU A 164 8.99 -19.42 7.29
N MET A 165 10.28 -19.57 7.56
CA MET A 165 11.36 -18.92 6.82
C MET A 165 11.80 -19.67 5.55
N ASN A 166 11.32 -20.88 5.28
CA ASN A 166 11.72 -21.69 4.13
C ASN A 166 10.64 -21.74 3.03
N SER A 167 9.44 -22.16 3.39
CA SER A 167 8.22 -22.18 2.58
C SER A 167 7.55 -20.82 2.46
N GLY A 168 7.74 -19.92 3.43
CA GLY A 168 7.02 -18.64 3.46
C GLY A 168 5.58 -18.76 3.95
N ALA A 169 5.23 -19.84 4.66
CA ALA A 169 3.93 -19.96 5.31
C ALA A 169 3.77 -18.84 6.35
N VAL A 170 2.63 -18.15 6.32
CA VAL A 170 2.29 -17.10 7.26
C VAL A 170 0.90 -17.30 7.83
N GLY A 171 0.72 -16.97 9.11
CA GLY A 171 -0.56 -17.00 9.79
C GLY A 171 -0.59 -16.03 10.95
N VAL A 172 -1.79 -15.65 11.39
CA VAL A 172 -1.99 -14.87 12.61
C VAL A 172 -2.26 -15.83 13.76
N VAL A 173 -1.66 -15.59 14.93
CA VAL A 173 -1.95 -16.32 16.16
C VAL A 173 -3.42 -16.17 16.52
N GLY A 174 -4.12 -17.28 16.74
CA GLY A 174 -5.57 -17.33 16.97
C GLY A 174 -6.41 -17.16 15.69
N GLY A 175 -5.78 -17.04 14.52
CA GLY A 175 -6.44 -16.83 13.23
C GLY A 175 -7.06 -18.09 12.62
N LYS A 176 -7.53 -17.96 11.37
CA LYS A 176 -8.25 -19.01 10.62
C LYS A 176 -7.35 -20.13 10.10
N GLY A 177 -6.04 -19.90 10.00
CA GLY A 177 -5.11 -20.85 9.40
C GLY A 177 -3.83 -20.19 8.92
N SER A 178 -3.20 -20.79 7.92
CA SER A 178 -2.00 -20.29 7.25
C SER A 178 -2.14 -20.24 5.73
N VAL A 179 -1.33 -19.39 5.10
CA VAL A 179 -1.21 -19.28 3.63
C VAL A 179 0.26 -19.05 3.29
N GLN A 180 0.73 -19.59 2.16
CA GLN A 180 2.11 -19.37 1.73
C GLN A 180 2.27 -18.06 0.97
N LEU A 181 3.39 -17.39 1.20
CA LEU A 181 3.91 -16.39 0.29
C LEU A 181 4.32 -17.06 -1.03
N ASN A 182 4.14 -16.39 -2.15
CA ASN A 182 4.68 -16.86 -3.41
C ASN A 182 6.21 -16.92 -3.34
N SER A 183 6.82 -17.79 -4.15
CA SER A 183 8.26 -18.10 -4.08
C SER A 183 9.17 -16.86 -4.18
N ARG A 184 8.79 -15.89 -5.01
CA ARG A 184 9.54 -14.63 -5.18
C ARG A 184 9.52 -13.79 -3.91
N VAL A 185 8.35 -13.62 -3.28
CA VAL A 185 8.19 -12.79 -2.09
C VAL A 185 8.73 -13.51 -0.87
N ALA A 186 8.52 -14.82 -0.75
CA ALA A 186 9.08 -15.63 0.33
C ALA A 186 10.60 -15.46 0.43
N GLY A 187 11.32 -15.55 -0.70
CA GLY A 187 12.76 -15.32 -0.75
C GLY A 187 13.16 -13.90 -0.32
N ALA A 188 12.48 -12.88 -0.85
CA ALA A 188 12.75 -11.48 -0.49
C ALA A 188 12.48 -11.18 0.98
N VAL A 189 11.37 -11.67 1.53
CA VAL A 189 11.01 -11.50 2.94
C VAL A 189 12.04 -12.19 3.83
N LYS A 190 12.46 -13.42 3.49
CA LYS A 190 13.51 -14.14 4.21
C LYS A 190 14.81 -13.33 4.26
N GLU A 191 15.32 -12.89 3.11
CA GLU A 191 16.54 -12.08 3.03
C GLU A 191 16.41 -10.79 3.84
N HIS A 192 15.24 -10.14 3.78
CA HIS A 192 14.99 -8.89 4.47
C HIS A 192 14.95 -9.07 6.00
N VAL A 193 14.28 -10.12 6.49
CA VAL A 193 14.25 -10.49 7.91
C VAL A 193 15.66 -10.81 8.42
N LEU A 194 16.46 -11.56 7.65
CA LEU A 194 17.85 -11.87 7.98
C LEU A 194 18.75 -10.63 7.98
N MET A 195 18.51 -9.69 7.06
CA MET A 195 19.23 -8.42 7.06
C MET A 195 18.90 -7.64 8.33
N MET A 196 17.61 -7.49 8.66
CA MET A 196 17.16 -6.76 9.85
C MET A 196 17.66 -7.40 11.15
N SER A 197 17.80 -8.73 11.19
CA SER A 197 18.36 -9.41 12.36
C SER A 197 19.83 -9.06 12.61
N ASN A 198 20.57 -8.67 11.57
CA ASN A 198 21.98 -8.29 11.65
C ASN A 198 22.22 -6.80 11.95
N VAL A 199 21.19 -5.95 11.90
CA VAL A 199 21.32 -4.47 11.98
C VAL A 199 21.69 -3.95 13.38
N ARG A 200 21.91 -4.83 14.38
CA ARG A 200 22.23 -4.44 15.76
C ARG A 200 23.48 -5.07 16.38
N LEU A 201 24.57 -5.19 15.59
CA LEU A 201 25.93 -5.47 16.11
C LEU A 201 26.77 -4.21 16.43
N ASN A 202 26.25 -2.99 16.22
CA ASN A 202 27.02 -1.75 16.43
C ASN A 202 26.21 -0.66 17.15
N ARG A 203 25.78 -0.90 18.39
CA ARG A 203 25.36 0.19 19.28
C ARG A 203 25.91 0.01 20.69
#